data_AF-A0A5V0INX8-F1
#
_entry.id   AF-A0A5V0INX8-F1
#
_cell.length_a   1.000
_cell.length_b   1.000
_cell.length_c   1.000
_cell.angle_alpha   90.00
_cell.angle_beta   90.00
_cell.angle_gamma   90.00
#
_symmetry.space_group_name_H-M   'P 1'
#
loop_
_entity.id
_entity.type
_entity.pdbx_description
1 polymer ?
#
loop_
_entity_poly.entity_id
_entity_poly.type
_entity_poly.pdbx_seq_one_letter_code
_entity_poly.pdbx_strand_id
1 'polypeptide(L)' 'MGGCHWLDWNQLSALGLIVRINKEILHPMGLALFRDPESGVSDGALIAPDGKWHYADDIEKGGAK' A
#
# COMPACT_ATOMS: atom_id res chain seq x y z
N MET A 1 28.57 8.84 -5.20
CA MET A 1 27.89 7.53 -5.08
C MET A 1 26.87 7.47 -6.19
N GLY A 2 27.12 6.66 -7.21
CA GLY A 2 26.30 6.63 -8.43
C GLY A 2 25.08 5.74 -8.28
N GLY A 3 23.91 6.27 -8.66
CA GLY A 3 23.00 5.56 -9.56
C GLY A 3 21.94 4.62 -8.99
N CYS A 4 21.61 4.64 -7.70
CA CYS A 4 20.36 4.00 -7.27
C CYS A 4 19.20 4.94 -7.60
N HIS A 5 18.50 4.68 -8.70
CA HIS A 5 17.18 5.27 -8.94
C HIS A 5 16.21 4.69 -7.91
N TRP A 6 15.62 5.54 -7.09
CA TRP A 6 14.55 5.13 -6.17
C TRP A 6 13.18 5.31 -6.84
N LEU A 7 12.22 4.51 -6.41
CA LEU A 7 10.81 4.73 -6.70
C LEU A 7 10.16 5.40 -5.50
N ASP A 8 9.40 6.47 -5.73
CA ASP A 8 8.58 7.06 -4.68
C ASP A 8 7.31 6.22 -4.41
N TRP A 9 6.59 6.57 -3.34
CA TRP A 9 5.39 5.83 -2.93
C TRP A 9 4.27 5.88 -3.98
N ASN A 10 4.18 6.92 -4.80
CA ASN A 10 3.20 7.03 -5.87
C ASN A 10 3.53 6.06 -7.01
N GLN A 11 4.80 5.96 -7.37
CA GLN A 11 5.27 5.01 -8.37
C GLN A 11 5.08 3.57 -7.90
N LEU A 12 5.40 3.27 -6.63
CA LEU A 12 5.11 1.95 -6.04
C LEU A 12 3.61 1.64 -6.03
N SER A 13 2.77 2.63 -5.72
CA SER A 13 1.31 2.51 -5.74
C SER A 13 0.79 2.23 -7.15
N ALA A 14 1.28 2.96 -8.16
CA ALA A 14 0.89 2.80 -9.56
C ALA A 14 1.27 1.42 -10.13
N LEU A 15 2.36 0.82 -9.64
CA LEU A 15 2.74 -0.56 -9.96
C LEU A 15 1.92 -1.62 -9.20
N GLY A 16 0.97 -1.20 -8.36
CA GLY A 16 0.16 -2.12 -7.53
C GLY A 16 0.92 -2.76 -6.37
N LEU A 17 2.17 -2.34 -6.11
CA LEU A 17 3.04 -2.98 -5.12
C LEU A 17 2.56 -2.75 -3.69
N ILE A 18 2.07 -1.54 -3.38
CA ILE A 18 1.50 -1.23 -2.07
C ILE A 18 0.30 -2.14 -1.77
N VAL A 19 -0.59 -2.35 -2.75
CA VAL A 19 -1.74 -3.25 -2.61
C VAL A 19 -1.28 -4.67 -2.31
N ARG A 20 -0.27 -5.14 -3.02
CA ARG A 20 0.26 -6.49 -2.85
C ARG A 20 0.95 -6.69 -1.50
N ILE A 21 1.80 -5.76 -1.07
CA ILE A 21 2.46 -5.78 0.26
C ILE A 21 1.40 -5.78 1.37
N ASN A 22 0.40 -4.91 1.25
CA ASN A 22 -0.70 -4.87 2.20
C ASN A 22 -1.43 -6.20 2.27
N LYS A 23 -1.85 -6.76 1.13
CA LYS A 23 -2.63 -8.00 1.10
C LYS A 23 -1.85 -9.20 1.61
N GLU A 24 -0.59 -9.35 1.20
CA GLU A 24 0.19 -10.57 1.47
C GLU A 24 0.90 -10.54 2.83
N ILE A 25 1.30 -9.36 3.31
CA ILE A 25 2.16 -9.24 4.49
C ILE A 25 1.46 -8.50 5.63
N LEU A 26 0.96 -7.29 5.37
CA LEU A 26 0.56 -6.39 6.45
C LEU A 26 -0.85 -6.67 6.97
N HIS A 27 -1.82 -6.90 6.09
CA HIS A 27 -3.21 -7.19 6.45
C HIS A 27 -3.36 -8.43 7.35
N PRO A 28 -2.66 -9.56 7.10
CA PRO A 28 -2.64 -10.69 8.02
C PRO A 28 -2.13 -10.36 9.43
N MET A 29 -1.32 -9.31 9.56
CA MET A 29 -0.79 -8.81 10.83
C MET A 29 -1.65 -7.69 11.44
N GLY A 30 -2.77 -7.33 10.81
CA GLY A 30 -3.59 -6.20 11.23
C GLY A 30 -2.96 -4.83 10.93
N LEU A 31 -2.05 -4.75 9.96
CA LEU A 31 -1.37 -3.53 9.55
C LEU A 31 -1.75 -3.14 8.11
N ALA A 32 -1.71 -1.85 7.78
CA ALA A 32 -1.89 -1.38 6.41
C ALA A 32 -1.01 -0.17 6.11
N LEU A 33 -0.16 -0.30 5.09
CA LEU A 33 0.60 0.81 4.53
C LEU A 33 -0.31 1.70 3.70
N PHE A 34 -0.12 3.01 3.82
CA PHE A 34 -0.86 3.99 3.01
C PHE A 34 0.09 5.08 2.53
N ARG A 35 -0.39 5.87 1.58
CA ARG A 35 0.29 7.07 1.12
C ARG A 35 -0.74 8.17 0.95
N ASP A 36 -0.33 9.41 1.19
CA ASP A 36 -1.09 10.56 0.71
C ASP A 36 -0.85 10.71 -0.81
N PRO A 37 -1.90 10.66 -1.66
CA PRO A 37 -1.75 10.80 -3.09
C PRO A 37 -1.20 12.15 -3.56
N GLU A 38 -1.45 13.21 -2.78
CA GLU A 38 -1.05 14.58 -3.15
C GLU A 38 0.43 14.84 -2.83
N SER A 39 0.88 14.51 -1.62
CA SER A 39 2.30 14.67 -1.25
C SER A 39 3.19 13.49 -1.66
N GLY A 40 2.61 12.32 -1.90
CA GLY A 40 3.35 11.09 -2.17
C GLY A 40 4.16 10.57 -0.99
N VAL A 41 3.82 10.99 0.24
CA VAL A 41 4.47 10.56 1.48
C VAL A 41 3.63 9.49 2.18
N SER A 42 4.31 8.56 2.85
CA SER A 42 3.70 7.63 3.80
C SER A 42 4.17 8.00 5.19
N ASP A 43 3.24 8.42 6.06
CA ASP A 43 3.55 8.76 7.46
C ASP A 43 3.74 7.50 8.33
N GLY A 44 3.42 6.32 7.81
CA GLY A 44 3.57 5.05 8.52
C GLY A 44 2.52 4.01 8.10
N ALA A 45 2.16 3.15 9.05
CA ALA A 45 1.16 2.11 8.86
C ALA A 45 -0.04 2.31 9.80
N LEU A 46 -1.24 1.99 9.32
CA LEU A 46 -2.46 1.93 10.10
C LEU A 46 -2.54 0.58 10.83
N ILE A 47 -3.15 0.59 12.03
CA ILE A 47 -3.37 -0.60 12.84
C ILE A 47 -4.87 -0.90 12.88
N ALA A 48 -5.24 -2.15 12.56
CA ALA A 48 -6.61 -2.61 12.58
C ALA A 48 -7.12 -2.70 14.03
N PRO A 49 -8.29 -2.14 14.35
CA PRO A 49 -8.85 -2.21 15.70
C PRO A 49 -9.28 -3.64 16.09
N ASP A 50 -9.62 -4.48 15.11
CA ASP A 50 -9.99 -5.89 15.28
C ASP A 50 -8.85 -6.87 14.92
N GLY A 51 -7.67 -6.33 14.60
CA GLY A 51 -6.48 -7.09 14.26
C GLY A 51 -6.41 -7.62 12.82
N LYS A 52 -7.34 -7.24 11.91
CA LYS A 52 -7.27 -7.61 10.49
C LYS A 52 -7.72 -6.50 9.56
N TRP A 53 -7.02 -6.36 8.44
CA TRP A 53 -7.46 -5.52 7.32
C TRP A 53 -7.92 -6.36 6.14
N HIS A 54 -8.97 -5.89 5.47
CA HIS A 54 -9.45 -6.45 4.22
C HIS A 54 -9.68 -5.31 3.24
N TYR A 55 -9.20 -5.48 2.00
CA TYR A 55 -9.61 -4.58 0.95
C TYR A 55 -11.07 -4.85 0.57
N ALA A 56 -11.75 -3.83 0.07
CA ALA A 56 -13.05 -4.02 -0.55
C ALA A 56 -12.91 -4.84 -1.85
N ASP A 57 -13.95 -5.62 -2.17
CA ASP A 57 -14.00 -6.56 -3.30
C ASP A 57 -13.60 -5.94 -4.66
N ASP A 58 -13.87 -4.64 -4.84
CA ASP A 58 -13.57 -3.87 -6.05
C ASP A 58 -12.08 -3.58 -6.22
N ILE A 59 -11.35 -3.37 -5.12
CA ILE A 59 -9.89 -3.24 -5.12
C ILE A 59 -9.24 -4.61 -5.35
N GLU A 60 -9.82 -5.68 -4.80
CA GLU A 60 -9.26 -7.03 -4.91
C GLU A 60 -9.31 -7.62 -6.32
N LYS A 61 -10.28 -7.21 -7.14
CA LYS A 61 -10.46 -7.70 -8.51
C LYS A 61 -9.64 -6.92 -9.55
N GLY A 62 -8.75 -6.02 -9.07
CA GLY A 62 -7.97 -5.13 -9.91
C GLY A 62 -8.87 -4.04 -10.46
N GLY A 63 -8.99 -2.94 -9.73
CA GLY A 63 -9.83 -1.80 -10.08
C GLY A 63 -9.57 -1.31 -11.51
N ALA A 64 -10.34 -1.84 -12.45
CA ALA A 64 -10.54 -1.28 -13.77
C ALA A 64 -11.78 -0.39 -13.68
N LYS A 65 -11.54 0.91 -13.67
CA LYS A 65 -12.46 1.84 -14.29
C LYS A 65 -11.69 2.81 -15.17
#